data_AF-A0A844TTE2-F1
#
_entry.id   AF-A0A844TTE2-F1
#
_cell.length_a   1.000
_cell.length_b   1.000
_cell.length_c   1.000
_cell.angle_alpha   90.00
_cell.angle_beta   90.00
_cell.angle_gamma   90.00
#
_symmetry.space_group_name_H-M   'P 1'
#
loop_
_entity.id
_entity.type
_entity.pdbx_description
1 polymer ?
#
loop_
_entity_poly.entity_id
_entity_poly.type
_entity_poly.pdbx_seq_one_letter_code
_entity_poly.pdbx_strand_id
1 'polypeptide(L)'
;MKFLFLYLFIINYLAFSMFAYDKEQALKNRRRVAEKNLLTLCFFGGTLGAWIAMKKLRHKISKDAFKVKFYAILAIQVAVFFILFKR
;
A
#
# COMPACT_ATOMS: atom_id res chain seq x y z
N MET A 1 6.66 21.92 -3.71
CA MET A 1 7.02 20.70 -4.47
C MET A 1 7.92 19.73 -3.71
N LYS A 2 9.06 20.15 -3.11
CA LYS A 2 9.96 19.25 -2.34
C LYS A 2 9.29 18.53 -1.15
N PHE A 3 8.47 19.23 -0.37
CA PHE A 3 7.76 18.65 0.79
C PHE A 3 6.79 17.51 0.39
N LEU A 4 6.14 17.65 -0.75
CA LEU A 4 5.19 16.66 -1.27
C LEU A 4 5.91 15.37 -1.69
N PHE A 5 7.07 15.52 -2.35
CA PHE A 5 7.93 14.38 -2.69
C PHE A 5 8.48 13.68 -1.44
N LEU A 6 8.92 14.43 -0.43
CA LEU A 6 9.43 13.85 0.81
C LEU A 6 8.33 13.09 1.57
N TYR A 7 7.13 13.66 1.66
CA TYR A 7 5.97 13.01 2.27
C TYR A 7 5.63 11.70 1.54
N LEU A 8 5.56 11.74 0.20
CA LEU A 8 5.31 10.55 -0.62
C LEU A 8 6.40 9.49 -0.42
N PHE A 9 7.67 9.89 -0.31
CA PHE A 9 8.76 8.95 -0.10
C PHE A 9 8.64 8.24 1.26
N ILE A 10 8.38 9.01 2.32
CA ILE A 10 8.22 8.48 3.69
C ILE A 10 7.02 7.53 3.77
N ILE A 11 5.87 7.90 3.20
CA ILE A 11 4.67 7.06 3.30
C ILE A 11 4.79 5.77 2.48
N ASN A 12 5.49 5.82 1.34
CA ASN A 12 5.80 4.62 0.56
C ASN A 12 6.80 3.71 1.30
N TYR A 13 7.78 4.28 1.98
CA TYR A 13 8.70 3.51 2.82
C TYR A 13 7.98 2.87 4.02
N LEU A 14 7.11 3.61 4.71
CA LEU A 14 6.28 3.08 5.79
C LEU A 14 5.35 1.95 5.32
N ALA A 15 4.72 2.12 4.16
CA ALA A 15 3.89 1.08 3.56
C ALA A 15 4.71 -0.18 3.27
N PHE A 16 5.89 -0.03 2.66
CA PHE A 16 6.78 -1.16 2.40
C PHE A 16 7.18 -1.91 3.68
N SER A 17 7.59 -1.17 4.72
CA SER A 17 7.98 -1.72 6.01
C SER A 17 6.83 -2.45 6.72
N MET A 18 5.60 -1.94 6.65
CA MET A 18 4.43 -2.65 7.19
C MET A 18 4.16 -3.98 6.50
N PHE A 19 4.32 -4.04 5.17
CA PHE A 19 4.17 -5.29 4.44
C PHE A 19 5.31 -6.27 4.75
N ALA A 20 6.54 -5.77 4.92
CA ALA A 20 7.67 -6.60 5.36
C ALA A 20 7.45 -7.17 6.76
N TYR A 21 6.94 -6.34 7.68
CA TYR A 21 6.57 -6.77 9.03
C TYR A 21 5.44 -7.81 9.01
N ASP A 22 4.42 -7.65 8.16
CA ASP A 22 3.36 -8.67 7.99
C ASP A 22 3.93 -10.02 7.55
N LYS A 23 4.96 -10.03 6.68
CA LYS A 23 5.66 -11.27 6.28
C LYS A 23 6.42 -11.89 7.46
N GLU A 24 7.17 -11.10 8.23
CA GLU A 24 7.86 -11.60 9.42
C GLU A 24 6.88 -12.20 10.44
N GLN A 25 5.73 -11.55 10.65
CA GLN A 25 4.69 -12.05 11.55
C GLN A 25 4.10 -13.37 11.05
N ALA A 26 3.95 -13.54 9.72
CA ALA A 26 3.53 -14.80 9.12
C ALA A 26 4.57 -15.92 9.31
N LEU A 27 5.88 -15.62 9.21
CA LEU A 27 6.93 -16.60 9.51
C LEU A 27 6.97 -16.97 11.01
N LYS A 28 6.77 -16.00 11.90
CA LYS A 28 6.81 -16.21 13.36
C LYS A 28 5.51 -16.79 13.93
N ASN A 29 4.53 -17.18 13.09
CA ASN A 29 3.19 -17.63 13.48
C ASN A 29 2.48 -16.68 14.46
N ARG A 30 2.81 -15.38 14.39
CA ARG A 30 2.19 -14.33 15.21
C ARG A 30 0.96 -13.77 14.52
N ARG A 31 0.18 -12.99 15.26
CA ARG A 31 -1.04 -12.34 14.78
C ARG A 31 -0.71 -11.46 13.55
N ARG A 32 -1.28 -11.84 12.40
CA ARG A 32 -1.11 -11.14 11.11
C ARG A 32 -1.67 -9.71 11.19
N VAL A 33 -1.07 -8.78 10.46
CA VAL A 33 -1.51 -7.39 10.41
C VAL A 33 -2.88 -7.33 9.72
N ALA A 34 -3.82 -6.60 10.31
CA ALA A 34 -5.16 -6.44 9.76
C ALA A 34 -5.08 -5.81 8.37
N GLU A 35 -5.81 -6.38 7.41
CA GLU A 35 -5.87 -5.88 6.03
C GLU A 35 -6.36 -4.42 5.99
N LYS A 36 -7.18 -4.01 6.96
CA LYS A 36 -7.63 -2.62 7.12
C LYS A 36 -6.47 -1.64 7.28
N ASN A 37 -5.49 -1.92 8.13
CA ASN A 37 -4.35 -1.00 8.35
C ASN A 37 -3.51 -0.82 7.09
N LEU A 38 -3.29 -1.91 6.35
CA LEU A 38 -2.56 -1.90 5.08
C LEU A 38 -3.31 -1.08 4.02
N LEU A 39 -4.63 -1.24 3.93
CA LEU A 39 -5.48 -0.48 3.03
C LEU A 39 -5.53 1.01 3.41
N THR A 40 -5.59 1.34 4.70
CA THR A 40 -5.51 2.73 5.17
C THR A 40 -4.20 3.38 4.77
N LEU A 41 -3.05 2.71 4.93
CA LEU A 41 -1.76 3.25 4.46
C LEU A 41 -1.72 3.46 2.94
N CYS A 42 -2.30 2.54 2.17
CA CYS A 42 -2.42 2.72 0.72
C CYS A 42 -3.28 3.94 0.39
N PHE A 43 -4.40 4.12 1.09
CA PHE A 43 -5.29 5.25 0.89
C PHE A 43 -4.61 6.60 1.11
N PHE A 44 -3.74 6.71 2.13
CA PHE A 44 -2.98 7.94 2.42
C PHE A 44 -1.81 8.21 1.45
N GLY A 45 -1.50 7.31 0.51
CA GLY A 45 -0.45 7.52 -0.51
C GLY A 45 0.67 6.49 -0.53
N GLY A 46 0.58 5.43 0.29
CA GLY A 46 1.56 4.34 0.33
C GLY A 46 1.40 3.29 -0.77
N THR A 47 0.57 3.54 -1.78
CA THR A 47 0.14 2.57 -2.80
C THR A 47 1.30 2.02 -3.62
N LEU A 48 2.29 2.86 -3.98
CA LEU A 48 3.47 2.43 -4.73
C LEU A 48 4.38 1.51 -3.91
N GLY A 49 4.63 1.87 -2.64
CA GLY A 49 5.44 1.10 -1.70
C GLY A 49 4.78 -0.22 -1.34
N ALA A 50 3.45 -0.20 -1.15
CA ALA A 50 2.64 -1.40 -0.99
C ALA A 50 2.67 -2.32 -2.21
N TRP A 51 2.61 -1.76 -3.42
CA TRP A 51 2.71 -2.53 -4.67
C TRP A 51 4.07 -3.20 -4.83
N ILE A 52 5.15 -2.43 -4.61
CA ILE A 52 6.52 -2.95 -4.62
C ILE A 52 6.69 -4.02 -3.55
N ALA A 53 6.17 -3.81 -2.35
CA ALA A 53 6.22 -4.78 -1.26
C ALA A 53 5.49 -6.06 -1.61
N MET A 54 4.27 -5.98 -2.15
CA MET A 54 3.52 -7.17 -2.62
C MET A 54 4.31 -7.96 -3.66
N LYS A 55 4.88 -7.27 -4.67
CA LYS A 55 5.64 -7.90 -5.75
C LYS A 55 6.94 -8.53 -5.23
N LYS A 56 7.68 -7.83 -4.37
CA LYS A 56 9.00 -8.26 -3.86
C LYS A 56 8.88 -9.33 -2.79
N LEU A 57 7.90 -9.21 -1.89
CA LEU A 57 7.70 -10.16 -0.80
C LEU A 57 6.96 -11.43 -1.28
N ARG A 58 6.34 -11.39 -2.48
CA ARG A 58 5.42 -12.41 -3.04
C ARG A 58 4.40 -12.91 -2.00
N HIS A 59 4.11 -12.06 -1.03
CA HIS A 59 3.29 -12.39 0.14
C HIS A 59 1.94 -11.68 -0.06
N LYS A 60 0.84 -12.38 0.19
CA LYS A 60 -0.54 -11.91 -0.06
C LYS A 60 -0.92 -11.60 -1.54
N ILE A 61 -0.21 -12.17 -2.53
CA ILE A 61 -0.65 -12.16 -3.94
C ILE A 61 -1.88 -13.06 -4.16
N SER A 62 -2.12 -14.04 -3.31
CA SER A 62 -3.15 -15.07 -3.54
C SER A 62 -4.52 -14.76 -2.94
N LYS A 63 -4.69 -13.68 -2.17
CA LYS A 63 -6.01 -13.29 -1.64
C LYS A 63 -6.66 -12.29 -2.59
N ASP A 64 -7.55 -12.77 -3.44
CA ASP A 64 -8.28 -11.92 -4.39
C ASP A 64 -9.07 -10.79 -3.70
N ALA A 65 -9.60 -11.03 -2.51
CA ALA A 65 -10.27 -10.00 -1.71
C ALA A 65 -9.36 -8.80 -1.34
N PHE A 66 -8.05 -9.03 -1.17
CA PHE A 66 -7.09 -7.94 -0.90
C PHE A 66 -6.72 -7.21 -2.19
N LYS A 67 -6.49 -7.96 -3.27
CA LYS A 67 -6.23 -7.42 -4.62
C LYS A 67 -7.34 -6.48 -5.06
N VAL A 68 -8.61 -6.92 -4.98
CA VAL A 68 -9.77 -6.12 -5.40
C VAL A 68 -9.84 -4.79 -4.64
N LYS A 69 -9.65 -4.81 -3.31
CA LYS A 69 -9.65 -3.60 -2.49
C LYS A 69 -8.47 -2.68 -2.82
N PHE A 70 -7.30 -3.25 -3.06
CA PHE A 70 -6.11 -2.49 -3.46
C PHE A 70 -6.29 -1.81 -4.82
N TYR A 71 -6.77 -2.54 -5.83
CA TYR A 71 -7.06 -1.98 -7.15
C TYR A 71 -8.18 -0.94 -7.11
N ALA A 72 -9.20 -1.11 -6.26
CA ALA A 72 -10.24 -0.10 -6.07
C ALA A 72 -9.66 1.21 -5.51
N ILE A 73 -8.79 1.15 -4.49
CA ILE A 73 -8.12 2.34 -3.94
C ILE A 73 -7.22 3.00 -4.98
N LEU A 74 -6.48 2.19 -5.75
CA LEU A 74 -5.61 2.69 -6.81
C LEU A 74 -6.43 3.40 -7.91
N ALA A 75 -7.56 2.82 -8.32
CA ALA A 75 -8.47 3.44 -9.27
C ALA A 75 -9.04 4.77 -8.76
N ILE A 76 -9.42 4.84 -7.48
CA ILE A 76 -9.89 6.09 -6.84
C ILE A 76 -8.77 7.14 -6.83
N GLN A 77 -7.55 6.77 -6.44
CA GLN A 77 -6.41 7.71 -6.44
C GLN A 77 -6.10 8.23 -7.83
N VAL A 78 -6.09 7.35 -8.84
CA VAL A 78 -5.87 7.75 -10.24
C VAL A 78 -6.99 8.67 -10.72
N ALA A 79 -8.25 8.34 -10.42
CA ALA A 79 -9.39 9.19 -10.79
C ALA A 79 -9.32 10.58 -10.13
N VAL A 80 -9.00 10.64 -8.83
CA VAL A 80 -8.82 11.89 -8.08
C VAL A 80 -7.66 12.71 -8.65
N PHE A 81 -6.53 12.06 -8.94
CA PHE A 81 -5.38 12.71 -9.57
C PHE A 81 -5.74 13.27 -10.94
N PHE A 82 -6.47 12.50 -11.76
CA PHE A 82 -6.90 12.93 -13.08
C PHE A 82 -7.87 14.12 -13.01
N ILE A 83 -8.81 14.11 -12.05
CA ILE A 83 -9.74 15.24 -11.82
C ILE A 83 -8.98 16.50 -11.37
N LEU A 84 -8.01 16.37 -10.47
CA LEU A 84 -7.19 17.48 -9.97
C LEU A 84 -6.25 18.05 -11.04
N PHE A 85 -5.66 17.19 -11.89
CA PHE A 85 -4.68 17.59 -12.91
C PHE A 85 -5.32 18.01 -14.24
N LYS A 86 -6.58 17.65 -14.50
CA LYS A 86 -7.35 18.11 -15.66
C LYS A 86 -7.89 19.55 -15.48
N ARG A 87 -7.56 20.23 -14.38
CA ARG A 87 -7.97 21.60 -14.10
C ARG A 87 -6.82 22.59 -14.25
#